data_AF-A0A937JPL7-F1
#
_entry.id   AF-A0A937JPL7-F1
#
_cell.length_a   1.000
_cell.length_b   1.000
_cell.length_c   1.000
_cell.angle_alpha   90.00
_cell.angle_beta   90.00
_cell.angle_gamma   90.00
#
_symmetry.space_group_name_H-M   'P 1'
#
loop_
_entity.id
_entity.type
_entity.pdbx_description
1 polymer ?
#
loop_
_entity_poly.entity_id
_entity_poly.type
_entity_poly.pdbx_seq_one_letter_code
_entity_poly.pdbx_strand_id
1 'polypeptide(L)'
;MARAGTVAATRMPDTVRPGGTESETHPWKIRLVEHPKRFDSPSFKAAKRTAHKILDALDDGDLPYGPRPGGSEHWEMHHGGSLWVMTERGWRMYRARVGIEWSMQFCAAPPRIDRLRQDAATLVAAFPLTLPALAELGYEEAEELLRTPIRDADGVEAWTDSLFNACVPMSRGHHQGILPKVPGEHHYPWPVKGADFFRFDDFELWVTLPDGTHGAVTPVDRRGSGDGHVRLVHAAEGSRAADALAEAQDRGLMAVMPPNSSAALQAFAGQIEPGRRTAAGALVTRGARANGARPRAR
;
A
#
# COMPACT_ATOMS: atom_id res chain seq x y z
N MET A 1 45.41 29.56 -20.41
CA MET A 1 45.42 28.97 -19.06
C MET A 1 44.47 29.76 -18.17
N ALA A 2 43.32 29.19 -17.81
CA ALA A 2 42.44 29.69 -16.76
C ALA A 2 42.01 28.46 -15.96
N ARG A 3 42.36 28.42 -14.67
CA ARG A 3 42.18 27.27 -13.78
C ARG A 3 40.72 27.15 -13.34
N ALA A 4 40.22 25.92 -13.36
CA ALA A 4 38.94 25.51 -12.83
C ALA A 4 38.83 25.85 -11.33
N GLY A 5 37.71 26.49 -10.96
CA GLY A 5 37.33 26.75 -9.58
C GLY A 5 37.01 25.45 -8.86
N THR A 6 37.70 25.23 -7.74
CA THR A 6 37.50 24.10 -6.84
C THR A 6 36.22 24.35 -6.05
N VAL A 7 35.20 23.50 -6.25
CA VAL A 7 34.01 23.47 -5.39
C VAL A 7 34.46 22.94 -4.03
N ALA A 8 34.32 23.78 -3.00
CA ALA A 8 34.64 23.41 -1.63
C ALA A 8 33.74 22.25 -1.19
N ALA A 9 34.36 21.13 -0.81
CA ALA A 9 33.67 20.03 -0.18
C ALA A 9 33.19 20.49 1.21
N THR A 10 31.89 20.64 1.38
CA THR A 10 31.28 20.90 2.69
C THR A 10 31.48 19.66 3.55
N ARG A 11 32.43 19.71 4.48
CA ARG A 11 32.62 18.69 5.53
C ARG A 11 31.33 18.61 6.37
N MET A 12 30.71 17.43 6.39
CA MET A 12 29.69 17.08 7.38
C MET A 12 30.29 17.26 8.79
N PRO A 13 29.57 17.85 9.77
CA PRO A 13 30.08 17.99 11.13
C PRO A 13 30.25 16.62 11.82
N ASP A 14 31.46 16.37 12.31
CA ASP A 14 31.96 15.18 13.03
C ASP A 14 31.31 14.94 14.42
N THR A 15 30.07 15.38 14.65
CA THR A 15 29.46 15.37 15.99
C THR A 15 28.56 14.17 16.30
N VAL A 16 28.42 13.20 15.40
CA VAL A 16 27.68 11.96 15.70
C VAL A 16 28.64 10.98 16.37
N ARG A 17 28.56 10.88 17.69
CA ARG A 17 29.26 9.84 18.47
C ARG A 17 28.35 8.60 18.57
N PRO A 18 28.81 7.40 18.18
CA PRO A 18 28.05 6.16 18.41
C PRO A 18 27.82 5.92 19.90
N GLY A 19 26.57 5.66 20.29
CA GLY A 19 26.12 5.50 21.69
C GLY A 19 26.37 4.12 22.31
N GLY A 20 27.22 3.28 21.72
CA GLY A 20 27.44 1.90 22.12
C GLY A 20 26.67 0.88 21.27
N THR A 21 26.85 -0.41 21.57
CA THR A 21 26.12 -1.52 20.95
C THR A 21 25.47 -2.33 22.06
N GLU A 22 24.15 -2.33 22.12
CA GLU A 22 23.39 -3.21 22.99
C GLU A 22 23.03 -4.49 22.23
N SER A 23 23.13 -5.63 22.90
CA SER A 23 22.65 -6.90 22.37
C SER A 23 21.92 -7.65 23.47
N GLU A 24 20.66 -8.00 23.22
CA GLU A 24 19.92 -8.94 24.05
C GLU A 24 19.58 -10.20 23.25
N THR A 25 19.40 -11.31 23.95
CA THR A 25 18.80 -12.53 23.41
C THR A 25 17.27 -12.39 23.45
N HIS A 26 16.67 -11.89 22.36
CA HIS A 26 15.22 -11.62 22.31
C HIS A 26 14.38 -12.90 22.05
N PRO A 27 13.28 -13.14 22.80
CA PRO A 27 12.57 -14.44 22.82
C PRO A 27 11.38 -14.59 21.84
N TRP A 28 11.26 -13.75 20.80
CA TRP A 28 10.06 -13.76 19.94
C TRP A 28 10.33 -14.38 18.56
N LYS A 29 9.27 -14.94 17.96
CA LYS A 29 9.32 -15.62 16.65
C LYS A 29 8.31 -14.97 15.71
N ILE A 30 8.78 -14.48 14.56
CA ILE A 30 7.91 -14.16 13.43
C ILE A 30 7.55 -15.48 12.76
N ARG A 31 6.26 -15.68 12.46
CA ARG A 31 5.86 -16.81 11.63
C ARG A 31 6.03 -16.38 10.18
N LEU A 32 6.96 -17.02 9.49
CA LEU A 32 6.98 -16.98 8.03
C LEU A 32 5.87 -17.91 7.56
N VAL A 33 4.77 -17.31 7.11
CA VAL A 33 3.61 -18.04 6.65
C VAL A 33 3.62 -18.01 5.12
N GLU A 34 3.31 -19.14 4.49
CA GLU A 34 3.02 -19.15 3.07
C GLU A 34 1.99 -18.08 2.76
N HIS A 35 2.26 -17.28 1.73
CA HIS A 35 1.20 -16.50 1.13
C HIS A 35 0.09 -17.51 0.77
N PRO A 36 -1.17 -17.33 1.21
CA PRO A 36 -2.26 -18.03 0.55
C PRO A 36 -2.03 -17.83 -0.94
N LYS A 37 -2.06 -18.93 -1.74
CA LYS A 37 -1.80 -18.83 -3.19
C LYS A 37 -2.67 -17.70 -3.72
N ARG A 38 -2.02 -16.59 -4.06
CA ARG A 38 -2.72 -15.45 -4.64
C ARG A 38 -3.12 -15.89 -6.02
N PHE A 39 -4.41 -16.09 -6.21
CA PHE A 39 -4.96 -16.10 -7.54
C PHE A 39 -5.25 -14.65 -7.86
N ASP A 40 -4.64 -14.11 -8.93
CA ASP A 40 -5.07 -12.82 -9.45
C ASP A 40 -6.59 -12.89 -9.64
N SER A 41 -7.31 -11.98 -8.97
CA SER A 41 -8.76 -11.91 -9.06
C SER A 41 -9.15 -11.72 -10.53
N PRO A 42 -10.36 -12.12 -10.96
CA PRO A 42 -10.83 -11.84 -12.30
C PRO A 42 -10.70 -10.35 -12.67
N SER A 43 -11.01 -9.46 -11.71
CA SER A 43 -10.88 -8.00 -11.87
C SER A 43 -9.42 -7.57 -12.08
N PHE A 44 -8.48 -8.08 -11.29
CA PHE A 44 -7.06 -7.73 -11.48
C PHE A 44 -6.52 -8.27 -12.79
N LYS A 45 -6.92 -9.48 -13.20
CA LYS A 45 -6.55 -10.02 -14.52
C LYS A 45 -7.08 -9.15 -15.65
N ALA A 46 -8.31 -8.66 -15.55
CA ALA A 46 -8.89 -7.74 -16.53
C ALA A 46 -8.10 -6.41 -16.57
N ALA A 47 -7.85 -5.79 -15.41
CA ALA A 47 -7.04 -4.58 -15.30
C ALA A 47 -5.65 -4.74 -15.92
N LYS A 48 -4.92 -5.83 -15.60
CA LYS A 48 -3.59 -6.13 -16.16
C LYS A 48 -3.64 -6.23 -17.68
N ARG A 49 -4.58 -7.01 -18.24
CA ARG A 49 -4.72 -7.15 -19.70
C ARG A 49 -4.96 -5.80 -20.36
N THR A 50 -5.83 -4.98 -19.79
CA THR A 50 -6.13 -3.63 -20.31
C THR A 50 -4.91 -2.72 -20.22
N ALA A 51 -4.21 -2.70 -19.09
CA ALA A 51 -2.99 -1.91 -18.92
C ALA A 51 -1.90 -2.30 -19.92
N HIS A 52 -1.72 -3.60 -20.19
CA HIS A 52 -0.81 -4.06 -21.25
C HIS A 52 -1.20 -3.53 -22.63
N LYS A 53 -2.49 -3.60 -23.00
CA LYS A 53 -2.95 -3.03 -24.28
C LYS A 53 -2.75 -1.52 -24.36
N ILE A 54 -2.96 -0.79 -23.25
CA ILE A 54 -2.67 0.65 -23.17
C ILE A 54 -1.17 0.90 -23.41
N LEU A 55 -0.30 0.16 -22.71
CA LEU A 55 1.14 0.29 -22.86
C LEU A 55 1.61 -0.04 -24.27
N ASP A 56 1.02 -1.04 -24.93
CA ASP A 56 1.34 -1.40 -26.31
C ASP A 56 0.92 -0.34 -27.34
N ALA A 57 -0.06 0.51 -26.99
CA ALA A 57 -0.50 1.63 -27.81
C ALA A 57 0.31 2.93 -27.56
N LEU A 58 1.17 2.97 -26.54
CA LEU A 58 2.00 4.12 -26.22
C LEU A 58 3.33 4.08 -26.97
N ASP A 59 3.75 5.25 -27.47
CA ASP A 59 5.12 5.48 -27.89
C ASP A 59 6.06 5.47 -26.67
N ASP A 60 7.32 5.06 -26.87
CA ASP A 60 8.30 4.95 -25.78
C ASP A 60 8.51 6.26 -25.01
N GLY A 61 8.36 7.41 -25.69
CA GLY A 61 8.47 8.74 -25.08
C GLY A 61 7.31 9.11 -24.16
N ASP A 62 6.18 8.40 -24.25
CA ASP A 62 4.97 8.64 -23.46
C ASP A 62 4.80 7.61 -22.31
N LEU A 63 5.74 6.68 -22.14
CA LEU A 63 5.72 5.71 -21.05
C LEU A 63 5.94 6.39 -19.68
N PRO A 64 5.13 6.08 -18.66
CA PRO A 64 5.09 6.86 -17.41
C PRO A 64 6.33 6.70 -16.50
N TYR A 65 7.01 5.54 -16.57
CA TYR A 65 8.08 5.18 -15.62
C TYR A 65 9.41 4.79 -16.31
N GLY A 66 9.64 5.36 -17.48
CA GLY A 66 10.84 5.11 -18.28
C GLY A 66 10.61 4.12 -19.42
N PRO A 67 11.70 3.62 -20.02
CA PRO A 67 11.61 2.80 -21.23
C PRO A 67 10.90 1.48 -20.94
N ARG A 68 10.38 0.87 -22.01
CA ARG A 68 9.79 -0.46 -21.95
C ARG A 68 10.81 -1.48 -21.41
N PRO A 69 10.42 -2.41 -20.53
CA PRO A 69 11.28 -3.50 -20.08
C PRO A 69 11.82 -4.29 -21.28
N GLY A 70 13.11 -4.62 -21.23
CA GLY A 70 13.81 -5.35 -22.30
C GLY A 70 14.28 -6.75 -21.87
N GLY A 71 14.58 -7.60 -22.85
CA GLY A 71 15.11 -8.94 -22.59
C GLY A 71 14.11 -9.85 -21.87
N SER A 72 14.47 -10.32 -20.67
CA SER A 72 13.60 -11.15 -19.81
C SER A 72 12.75 -10.35 -18.83
N GLU A 73 12.92 -9.02 -18.78
CA GLU A 73 12.10 -8.17 -17.93
C GLU A 73 10.69 -8.00 -18.51
N HIS A 74 9.73 -7.77 -17.63
CA HIS A 74 8.34 -7.50 -17.98
C HIS A 74 7.80 -6.39 -17.09
N TRP A 75 6.69 -5.78 -17.50
CA TRP A 75 5.98 -4.85 -16.66
C TRP A 75 5.43 -5.56 -15.42
N GLU A 76 5.78 -5.05 -14.25
CA GLU A 76 5.14 -5.41 -13.00
C GLU A 76 4.00 -4.42 -12.72
N MET A 77 2.79 -4.94 -12.53
CA MET A 77 1.58 -4.15 -12.31
C MET A 77 1.39 -3.93 -10.82
N HIS A 78 1.92 -2.80 -10.33
CA HIS A 78 1.87 -2.44 -8.92
C HIS A 78 0.50 -1.85 -8.54
N HIS A 79 0.09 -2.12 -7.30
CA HIS A 79 -1.15 -1.64 -6.68
C HIS A 79 -0.91 -0.28 -6.05
N GLY A 80 -1.26 0.84 -6.70
CA GLY A 80 -0.82 2.13 -6.17
C GLY A 80 -1.43 3.39 -6.77
N GLY A 81 -2.63 3.32 -7.34
CA GLY A 81 -3.36 4.49 -7.84
C GLY A 81 -2.99 4.88 -9.27
N SER A 82 -3.24 4.01 -10.24
CA SER A 82 -3.02 4.24 -11.67
C SER A 82 -4.25 4.81 -12.38
N LEU A 83 -4.34 6.12 -12.53
CA LEU A 83 -5.47 6.75 -13.20
C LEU A 83 -5.18 6.93 -14.70
N TRP A 84 -5.61 5.96 -15.50
CA TRP A 84 -5.49 5.98 -16.95
C TRP A 84 -6.63 6.76 -17.61
N VAL A 85 -6.29 7.70 -18.48
CA VAL A 85 -7.25 8.47 -19.27
C VAL A 85 -6.84 8.54 -20.73
N MET A 86 -7.83 8.59 -21.62
CA MET A 86 -7.61 8.78 -23.05
C MET A 86 -7.79 10.25 -23.43
N THR A 87 -6.76 10.82 -24.04
CA THR A 87 -6.79 12.18 -24.59
C THR A 87 -6.86 12.13 -26.12
N GLU A 88 -7.07 13.27 -26.77
CA GLU A 88 -6.95 13.37 -28.24
C GLU A 88 -5.55 12.98 -28.76
N ARG A 89 -4.53 13.01 -27.90
CA ARG A 89 -3.13 12.66 -28.20
C ARG A 89 -2.76 11.23 -27.76
N GLY A 90 -3.75 10.43 -27.34
CA GLY A 90 -3.52 9.08 -26.82
C GLY A 90 -3.60 8.98 -25.30
N TRP A 91 -3.20 7.82 -24.79
CA TRP A 91 -3.29 7.47 -23.38
C TRP A 91 -2.35 8.32 -22.51
N ARG A 92 -2.81 8.69 -21.32
CA ARG A 92 -1.99 9.31 -20.28
C ARG A 92 -2.32 8.66 -18.94
N MET A 93 -1.29 8.51 -18.11
CA MET A 93 -1.44 8.03 -16.74
C MET A 93 -1.22 9.18 -15.76
N TYR A 94 -2.16 9.33 -14.83
CA TYR A 94 -2.02 10.17 -13.65
C TYR A 94 -1.87 9.30 -12.42
N ARG A 95 -1.20 9.82 -11.39
CA ARG A 95 -1.15 9.19 -10.09
C ARG A 95 -2.29 9.70 -9.23
N ALA A 96 -3.02 8.79 -8.61
CA ALA A 96 -3.96 9.17 -7.57
C ALA A 96 -3.20 9.86 -6.43
N ARG A 97 -3.89 10.75 -5.71
CA ARG A 97 -3.36 11.38 -4.50
C ARG A 97 -2.80 10.35 -3.50
N VAL A 98 -3.50 9.22 -3.38
CA VAL A 98 -3.08 8.03 -2.64
C VAL A 98 -3.59 6.80 -3.39
N GLY A 99 -2.75 5.77 -3.50
CA GLY A 99 -3.14 4.44 -3.97
C GLY A 99 -3.30 3.44 -2.84
N ILE A 100 -4.07 2.39 -3.08
CA ILE A 100 -4.22 1.28 -2.12
C ILE A 100 -3.28 0.17 -2.53
N GLU A 101 -2.28 -0.07 -1.68
CA GLU A 101 -1.53 -1.32 -1.70
C GLU A 101 -2.43 -2.50 -1.37
N TRP A 102 -2.19 -3.62 -2.04
CA TRP A 102 -3.04 -4.80 -1.90
C TRP A 102 -3.23 -5.24 -0.43
N SER A 103 -2.17 -5.22 0.38
CA SER A 103 -2.24 -5.60 1.80
C SER A 103 -3.00 -4.60 2.68
N MET A 104 -3.13 -3.36 2.24
CA MET A 104 -3.77 -2.29 3.01
C MET A 104 -5.28 -2.31 2.89
N GLN A 105 -5.83 -3.02 1.90
CA GLN A 105 -7.28 -3.14 1.70
C GLN A 105 -8.00 -3.64 2.97
N PHE A 106 -7.34 -4.51 3.75
CA PHE A 106 -7.92 -5.13 4.94
C PHE A 106 -8.13 -4.17 6.11
N CYS A 107 -7.41 -3.04 6.10
CA CYS A 107 -7.60 -1.94 7.07
C CYS A 107 -8.32 -0.74 6.46
N ALA A 108 -8.68 -0.77 5.18
CA ALA A 108 -9.23 0.38 4.48
C ALA A 108 -10.70 0.65 4.85
N ALA A 109 -11.00 1.90 5.19
CA ALA A 109 -12.36 2.33 5.48
C ALA A 109 -13.12 2.59 4.16
N PRO A 110 -14.25 1.89 3.89
CA PRO A 110 -14.99 2.04 2.64
C PRO A 110 -15.34 3.49 2.26
N PRO A 111 -15.78 4.37 3.19
CA PRO A 111 -16.06 5.77 2.85
C PRO A 111 -14.83 6.57 2.40
N ARG A 112 -13.62 6.18 2.81
CA ARG A 112 -12.38 6.84 2.38
C ARG A 112 -11.94 6.34 1.03
N ILE A 113 -12.17 5.06 0.73
CA ILE A 113 -11.92 4.50 -0.59
C ILE A 113 -12.93 5.01 -1.62
N ASP A 114 -14.19 5.17 -1.24
CA ASP A 114 -15.20 5.78 -2.10
C ASP A 114 -14.82 7.20 -2.53
N ARG A 115 -14.13 7.97 -1.67
CA ARG A 115 -13.59 9.29 -2.07
C ARG A 115 -12.52 9.17 -3.16
N LEU A 116 -11.64 8.17 -3.09
CA LEU A 116 -10.65 7.93 -4.16
C LEU A 116 -11.35 7.54 -5.47
N ARG A 117 -12.42 6.73 -5.40
CA ARG A 117 -13.27 6.43 -6.56
C ARG A 117 -13.93 7.69 -7.13
N GLN A 118 -14.46 8.57 -6.29
CA GLN A 118 -15.06 9.84 -6.73
C GLN A 118 -14.04 10.78 -7.38
N ASP A 119 -12.83 10.87 -6.84
CA ASP A 119 -11.72 11.63 -7.42
C ASP A 119 -11.39 11.09 -8.83
N ALA A 120 -11.29 9.76 -8.97
CA ALA A 120 -11.06 9.11 -10.26
C ALA A 120 -12.22 9.31 -11.24
N ALA A 121 -13.47 9.20 -10.79
CA ALA A 121 -14.65 9.41 -11.62
C ALA A 121 -14.71 10.85 -12.15
N THR A 122 -14.34 11.82 -11.31
CA THR A 122 -14.24 13.24 -11.70
C THR A 122 -13.17 13.43 -12.77
N LEU A 123 -11.99 12.82 -12.60
CA LEU A 123 -10.93 12.87 -13.59
C LEU A 123 -11.38 12.23 -14.92
N VAL A 124 -11.92 11.02 -14.89
CA VAL A 124 -12.36 10.31 -16.11
C VAL A 124 -13.46 11.08 -16.84
N ALA A 125 -14.39 11.70 -16.11
CA ALA A 125 -15.43 12.54 -16.71
C ALA A 125 -14.86 13.76 -17.46
N ALA A 126 -13.68 14.27 -17.07
CA ALA A 126 -12.99 15.35 -17.77
C ALA A 126 -12.32 14.90 -19.09
N PHE A 127 -12.18 13.60 -19.31
CA PHE A 127 -11.58 12.99 -20.51
C PHE A 127 -12.58 12.06 -21.19
N PRO A 128 -13.55 12.60 -21.97
CA PRO A 128 -14.72 11.86 -22.46
C PRO A 128 -14.39 10.68 -23.39
N LEU A 129 -13.19 10.63 -23.97
CA LEU A 129 -12.72 9.50 -24.78
C LEU A 129 -12.32 8.27 -23.94
N THR A 130 -12.16 8.43 -22.63
CA THR A 130 -11.61 7.37 -21.75
C THR A 130 -12.50 6.15 -21.67
N LEU A 131 -13.79 6.32 -21.34
CA LEU A 131 -14.69 5.16 -21.18
C LEU A 131 -14.92 4.41 -22.50
N PRO A 132 -15.18 5.07 -23.64
CA PRO A 132 -15.25 4.39 -24.94
C PRO A 132 -13.96 3.62 -25.26
N ALA A 133 -12.79 4.24 -25.09
CA ALA A 133 -11.51 3.59 -25.37
C ALA A 133 -11.24 2.39 -24.44
N LEU A 134 -11.62 2.48 -23.16
CA LEU A 134 -11.53 1.34 -22.24
C LEU A 134 -12.45 0.19 -22.66
N ALA A 135 -13.67 0.48 -23.12
CA ALA A 135 -14.60 -0.52 -23.62
C ALA A 135 -14.06 -1.20 -24.89
N GLU A 136 -13.46 -0.47 -25.83
CA GLU A 136 -12.80 -1.03 -27.02
C GLU A 136 -11.63 -1.97 -26.66
N LEU A 137 -10.93 -1.71 -25.56
CA LEU A 137 -9.91 -2.61 -25.01
C LEU A 137 -10.49 -3.80 -24.25
N GLY A 138 -11.81 -3.89 -24.09
CA GLY A 138 -12.54 -4.95 -23.39
C GLY A 138 -12.59 -4.78 -21.87
N TYR A 139 -12.48 -3.55 -21.37
CA TYR A 139 -12.65 -3.18 -19.96
C TYR A 139 -14.01 -2.51 -19.73
N GLU A 140 -15.07 -3.26 -20.03
CA GLU A 140 -16.44 -2.75 -20.10
C GLU A 140 -17.00 -2.36 -18.72
N GLU A 141 -16.52 -3.00 -17.65
CA GLU A 141 -16.92 -2.71 -16.26
C GLU A 141 -16.41 -1.35 -15.72
N ALA A 142 -15.60 -0.62 -16.48
CA ALA A 142 -14.98 0.63 -16.03
C ALA A 142 -16.01 1.68 -15.58
N GLU A 143 -17.08 1.85 -16.36
CA GLU A 143 -18.11 2.86 -16.08
C GLU A 143 -18.91 2.51 -14.82
N GLU A 144 -19.26 1.24 -14.66
CA GLU A 144 -19.98 0.74 -13.48
C GLU A 144 -19.13 0.88 -12.22
N LEU A 145 -17.85 0.50 -12.28
CA LEU A 145 -16.92 0.63 -11.16
C LEU A 145 -16.74 2.10 -10.72
N LEU A 146 -16.75 3.05 -11.66
CA LEU A 146 -16.68 4.48 -11.35
C LEU A 146 -18.00 5.06 -10.85
N ARG A 147 -19.15 4.41 -11.06
CA ARG A 147 -20.46 4.91 -10.61
C ARG A 147 -20.91 4.28 -9.30
N THR A 148 -20.49 3.07 -9.01
CA THR A 148 -20.98 2.31 -7.87
C THR A 148 -20.28 2.71 -6.57
N PRO A 149 -21.02 3.24 -5.56
CA PRO A 149 -20.42 3.64 -4.30
C PRO A 149 -19.78 2.47 -3.54
N ILE A 150 -18.62 2.71 -2.95
CA ILE A 150 -17.92 1.72 -2.14
C ILE A 150 -18.43 1.79 -0.69
N ARG A 151 -19.09 0.70 -0.24
CA ARG A 151 -19.80 0.65 1.05
C ARG A 151 -19.25 -0.37 2.03
N ASP A 152 -18.53 -1.37 1.53
CA ASP A 152 -18.08 -2.53 2.28
C ASP A 152 -16.70 -3.00 1.81
N ALA A 153 -16.24 -4.11 2.39
CA ALA A 153 -14.95 -4.71 2.06
C ALA A 153 -14.89 -5.24 0.62
N ASP A 154 -15.99 -5.73 0.06
CA ASP A 154 -16.01 -6.27 -1.30
C ASP A 154 -15.86 -5.15 -2.33
N GLY A 155 -16.49 -3.99 -2.09
CA GLY A 155 -16.26 -2.78 -2.90
C GLY A 155 -14.82 -2.24 -2.78
N VAL A 156 -14.20 -2.35 -1.61
CA VAL A 156 -12.78 -2.00 -1.41
C VAL A 156 -11.87 -2.96 -2.20
N GLU A 157 -12.13 -4.26 -2.15
CA GLU A 157 -11.39 -5.27 -2.91
C GLU A 157 -11.51 -5.03 -4.42
N ALA A 158 -12.73 -4.81 -4.91
CA ALA A 158 -12.99 -4.51 -6.32
C ALA A 158 -12.23 -3.25 -6.80
N TRP A 159 -12.23 -2.18 -5.99
CA TRP A 159 -11.47 -0.97 -6.28
C TRP A 159 -9.96 -1.22 -6.24
N THR A 160 -9.48 -1.94 -5.22
CA THR A 160 -8.05 -2.26 -5.03
C THR A 160 -7.48 -2.95 -6.26
N ASP A 161 -8.23 -3.88 -6.85
CA ASP A 161 -7.83 -4.64 -8.04
C ASP A 161 -8.23 -4.01 -9.39
N SER A 162 -8.89 -2.85 -9.38
CA SER A 162 -9.33 -2.16 -10.60
C SER A 162 -8.18 -1.47 -11.33
N LEU A 163 -8.34 -1.19 -12.63
CA LEU A 163 -7.36 -0.44 -13.42
C LEU A 163 -7.05 0.95 -12.84
N PHE A 164 -8.02 1.56 -12.14
CA PHE A 164 -7.87 2.90 -11.54
C PHE A 164 -7.04 2.91 -10.25
N ASN A 165 -6.66 1.72 -9.76
CA ASN A 165 -5.78 1.58 -8.60
C ASN A 165 -4.60 0.65 -8.87
N ALA A 166 -4.89 -0.56 -9.34
CA ALA A 166 -3.92 -1.55 -9.77
C ALA A 166 -3.49 -1.30 -11.21
N CYS A 167 -2.22 -1.63 -11.50
CA CYS A 167 -1.56 -1.40 -12.80
C CYS A 167 -0.88 -0.04 -12.93
N VAL A 168 -0.15 0.36 -11.88
CA VAL A 168 0.98 1.27 -12.01
C VAL A 168 2.12 0.46 -12.65
N PRO A 169 2.51 0.73 -13.91
CA PRO A 169 3.43 -0.13 -14.63
C PRO A 169 4.86 0.21 -14.24
N MET A 170 5.57 -0.75 -13.65
CA MET A 170 6.94 -0.56 -13.18
C MET A 170 7.86 -1.63 -13.75
N SER A 171 9.14 -1.31 -13.93
CA SER A 171 10.17 -2.34 -14.06
C SER A 171 10.36 -3.03 -12.71
N ARG A 172 10.93 -4.24 -12.71
CA ARG A 172 11.23 -4.96 -11.47
C ARG A 172 12.11 -4.15 -10.51
N GLY A 173 13.09 -3.41 -11.06
CA GLY A 173 13.94 -2.51 -10.29
C GLY A 173 13.15 -1.38 -9.63
N HIS A 174 12.25 -0.72 -10.36
CA HIS A 174 11.42 0.36 -9.80
C HIS A 174 10.34 -0.15 -8.84
N HIS A 175 9.89 -1.39 -8.96
CA HIS A 175 8.87 -1.95 -8.07
C HIS A 175 9.48 -2.52 -6.78
N GLN A 176 10.47 -3.42 -6.91
CA GLN A 176 11.00 -4.25 -5.82
C GLN A 176 12.52 -4.09 -5.61
N GLY A 177 13.17 -3.13 -6.28
CA GLY A 177 14.59 -2.86 -6.08
C GLY A 177 14.91 -2.51 -4.64
N ILE A 178 16.10 -2.90 -4.16
CA ILE A 178 16.61 -2.57 -2.83
C ILE A 178 17.92 -1.79 -2.98
N LEU A 179 18.12 -0.75 -2.15
CA LEU A 179 19.39 -0.02 -2.08
C LEU A 179 20.55 -0.94 -1.65
N PRO A 180 21.80 -0.66 -2.09
CA PRO A 180 22.20 0.47 -2.92
C PRO A 180 22.00 0.24 -4.43
N LYS A 181 21.46 -0.91 -4.86
CA LYS A 181 21.36 -1.27 -6.29
C LYS A 181 20.36 -0.39 -7.03
N VAL A 182 19.10 -0.40 -6.59
CA VAL A 182 18.01 0.41 -7.15
C VAL A 182 16.99 0.66 -6.04
N PRO A 183 16.53 1.90 -5.80
CA PRO A 183 15.50 2.16 -4.81
C PRO A 183 14.09 1.91 -5.39
N GLY A 184 13.55 0.71 -5.18
CA GLY A 184 12.19 0.38 -5.61
C GLY A 184 11.11 1.04 -4.75
N GLU A 185 9.88 1.09 -5.25
CA GLU A 185 8.71 1.64 -4.55
C GLU A 185 8.51 0.95 -3.20
N HIS A 186 8.67 -0.38 -3.14
CA HIS A 186 8.57 -1.16 -1.90
C HIS A 186 9.79 -1.03 -0.96
N HIS A 187 10.90 -0.46 -1.42
CA HIS A 187 12.04 -0.18 -0.54
C HIS A 187 11.70 0.93 0.45
N TYR A 188 10.89 1.91 0.02
CA TYR A 188 10.45 3.00 0.87
C TYR A 188 9.11 2.70 1.53
N PRO A 189 8.82 3.30 2.69
CA PRO A 189 7.53 3.13 3.34
C PRO A 189 6.39 3.89 2.65
N TRP A 190 6.59 4.50 1.47
CA TRP A 190 5.56 5.32 0.82
C TRP A 190 4.24 4.56 0.57
N PRO A 191 4.26 3.36 -0.04
CA PRO A 191 3.08 2.52 -0.20
C PRO A 191 2.32 2.25 1.11
N VAL A 192 3.08 2.00 2.17
CA VAL A 192 2.57 1.74 3.52
C VAL A 192 1.98 3.00 4.12
N LYS A 193 2.68 4.13 4.01
CA LYS A 193 2.26 5.42 4.52
C LYS A 193 0.95 5.90 3.89
N GLY A 194 0.68 5.52 2.64
CA GLY A 194 -0.60 5.77 1.98
C GLY A 194 -1.81 5.34 2.82
N ALA A 195 -1.70 4.25 3.58
CA ALA A 195 -2.80 3.74 4.40
C ALA A 195 -3.23 4.70 5.52
N ASP A 196 -2.39 5.62 6.00
CA ASP A 196 -2.83 6.63 6.98
C ASP A 196 -3.95 7.54 6.46
N PHE A 197 -4.10 7.66 5.14
CA PHE A 197 -5.14 8.50 4.54
C PHE A 197 -6.48 7.79 4.36
N PHE A 198 -6.50 6.46 4.47
CA PHE A 198 -7.71 5.68 4.19
C PHE A 198 -8.05 4.57 5.18
N ARG A 199 -7.15 4.20 6.09
CA ARG A 199 -7.42 3.16 7.10
C ARG A 199 -8.59 3.54 8.01
N PHE A 200 -9.19 2.56 8.67
CA PHE A 200 -10.09 2.84 9.79
C PHE A 200 -9.34 3.60 10.90
N ASP A 201 -10.00 4.57 11.52
CA ASP A 201 -9.42 5.39 12.59
C ASP A 201 -9.07 4.57 13.84
N ASP A 202 -9.72 3.41 14.02
CA ASP A 202 -9.54 2.52 15.15
C ASP A 202 -8.45 1.45 14.95
N PHE A 203 -7.73 1.49 13.82
CA PHE A 203 -6.63 0.57 13.49
C PHE A 203 -5.27 1.28 13.49
N GLU A 204 -4.35 0.93 14.37
CA GLU A 204 -3.00 1.51 14.38
C GLU A 204 -2.07 0.83 13.37
N LEU A 205 -1.68 1.57 12.33
CA LEU A 205 -0.77 1.10 11.27
C LEU A 205 0.68 0.96 11.77
N TRP A 206 1.14 1.93 12.55
CA TRP A 206 2.51 2.02 13.04
C TRP A 206 2.57 1.55 14.48
N VAL A 207 3.41 0.56 14.76
CA VAL A 207 3.48 -0.11 16.07
C VAL A 207 4.92 -0.17 16.57
N THR A 208 5.07 -0.33 17.88
CA THR A 208 6.36 -0.67 18.49
C THR A 208 6.53 -2.19 18.49
N LEU A 209 7.61 -2.65 17.87
CA LEU A 209 7.99 -4.05 17.78
C LEU A 209 8.63 -4.53 19.11
N PRO A 210 8.71 -5.85 19.34
CA PRO A 210 9.20 -6.38 20.62
C PRO A 210 10.67 -6.05 20.95
N ASP A 211 11.47 -5.68 19.95
CA ASP A 211 12.86 -5.23 20.12
C ASP A 211 12.97 -3.71 20.37
N GLY A 212 11.84 -3.02 20.60
CA GLY A 212 11.78 -1.58 20.83
C GLY A 212 11.85 -0.73 19.56
N THR A 213 12.07 -1.35 18.39
CA THR A 213 12.04 -0.65 17.10
C THR A 213 10.61 -0.37 16.65
N HIS A 214 10.43 0.44 15.59
CA HIS A 214 9.13 0.73 15.00
C HIS A 214 8.96 0.01 13.67
N GLY A 215 7.74 -0.42 13.39
CA GLY A 215 7.35 -1.05 12.14
C GLY A 215 5.92 -0.71 11.76
N ALA A 216 5.54 -1.08 10.55
CA ALA A 216 4.16 -0.99 10.08
C ALA A 216 3.55 -2.37 9.91
N VAL A 217 2.27 -2.48 10.23
CA VAL A 217 1.53 -3.73 10.17
C VAL A 217 0.17 -3.56 9.51
N THR A 218 -0.30 -4.60 8.82
CA THR A 218 -1.66 -4.66 8.26
C THR A 218 -2.39 -5.88 8.79
N PRO A 219 -3.74 -5.88 8.86
CA PRO A 219 -4.50 -7.10 9.07
C PRO A 219 -4.22 -8.09 7.94
N VAL A 220 -4.40 -9.38 8.22
CA VAL A 220 -4.31 -10.45 7.20
C VAL A 220 -5.67 -10.77 6.56
N ASP A 221 -6.75 -10.24 7.11
CA ASP A 221 -8.13 -10.45 6.66
C ASP A 221 -9.00 -9.21 6.93
N ARG A 222 -10.16 -9.15 6.28
CA ARG A 222 -11.11 -8.04 6.35
C ARG A 222 -11.55 -7.73 7.78
N ARG A 223 -11.72 -6.44 8.09
CA ARG A 223 -12.27 -5.98 9.37
C ARG A 223 -13.59 -6.70 9.68
N GLY A 224 -13.66 -7.29 10.87
CA GLY A 224 -14.84 -8.04 11.33
C GLY A 224 -14.79 -9.55 11.09
N SER A 225 -13.75 -10.09 10.42
CA SER A 225 -13.56 -11.54 10.28
C SER A 225 -13.30 -12.26 11.62
N GLY A 226 -12.83 -11.50 12.61
CA GLY A 226 -12.37 -12.04 13.89
C GLY A 226 -10.92 -12.53 13.86
N ASP A 227 -10.23 -12.43 12.72
CA ASP A 227 -8.79 -12.64 12.65
C ASP A 227 -8.06 -11.42 13.23
N GLY A 228 -7.17 -11.66 14.20
CA GLY A 228 -6.33 -10.63 14.81
C GLY A 228 -4.86 -10.72 14.42
N HIS A 229 -4.49 -11.61 13.50
CA HIS A 229 -3.12 -11.65 12.99
C HIS A 229 -2.82 -10.39 12.20
N VAL A 230 -1.56 -9.98 12.27
CA VAL A 230 -1.05 -8.86 11.48
C VAL A 230 0.17 -9.26 10.69
N ARG A 231 0.26 -8.78 9.45
CA ARG A 231 1.45 -8.88 8.60
C ARG A 231 2.36 -7.70 8.86
N LEU A 232 3.64 -7.95 9.10
CA LEU A 232 4.68 -6.93 9.06
C LEU A 232 4.92 -6.53 7.60
N VAL A 233 4.75 -5.25 7.29
CA VAL A 233 4.89 -4.70 5.93
C VAL A 233 6.01 -3.68 5.81
N HIS A 234 6.52 -3.19 6.93
CA HIS A 234 7.71 -2.35 6.99
C HIS A 234 8.39 -2.50 8.36
N ALA A 235 9.72 -2.46 8.37
CA ALA A 235 10.54 -2.42 9.57
C ALA A 235 11.76 -1.54 9.32
N ALA A 236 12.32 -0.96 10.40
CA ALA A 236 13.54 -0.17 10.33
C ALA A 236 14.72 -1.01 9.82
N GLU A 237 15.49 -0.45 8.87
CA GLU A 237 16.69 -1.08 8.33
C GLU A 237 17.68 -1.43 9.46
N GLY A 238 18.32 -2.60 9.37
CA GLY A 238 19.23 -3.11 10.39
C GLY A 238 18.57 -3.70 11.64
N SER A 239 17.23 -3.69 11.74
CA SER A 239 16.52 -4.45 12.77
C SER A 239 16.40 -5.93 12.39
N ARG A 240 16.29 -6.82 13.39
CA ARG A 240 15.98 -8.24 13.13
C ARG A 240 14.63 -8.42 12.44
N ALA A 241 13.70 -7.50 12.66
CA ALA A 241 12.41 -7.47 11.98
C ALA A 241 12.57 -7.19 10.48
N ALA A 242 13.51 -6.33 10.09
CA ALA A 242 13.87 -6.11 8.68
C ALA A 242 14.51 -7.36 8.06
N ASP A 243 15.40 -8.06 8.77
CA ASP A 243 15.97 -9.32 8.29
C ASP A 243 14.89 -10.38 8.05
N ALA A 244 13.95 -10.53 9.00
CA ALA A 244 12.85 -11.47 8.86
C ALA A 244 11.87 -11.08 7.75
N LEU A 245 11.63 -9.77 7.54
CA LEU A 245 10.82 -9.27 6.45
C LEU A 245 11.48 -9.54 5.10
N ALA A 246 12.78 -9.29 4.97
CA ALA A 246 13.57 -9.57 3.78
C ALA A 246 13.61 -11.08 3.47
N GLU A 247 13.86 -11.93 4.48
CA GLU A 247 13.81 -13.39 4.31
C GLU A 247 12.42 -13.87 3.86
N ALA A 248 11.35 -13.30 4.43
CA ALA A 248 9.99 -13.59 4.00
C ALA A 248 9.80 -13.23 2.51
N GLN A 249 10.21 -12.03 2.11
CA GLN A 249 10.08 -11.54 0.73
C GLN A 249 10.87 -12.39 -0.26
N ASP A 250 12.13 -12.72 0.05
CA ASP A 250 13.00 -13.56 -0.79
C ASP A 250 12.40 -14.97 -1.01
N ARG A 251 11.67 -15.48 -0.02
CA ARG A 251 10.99 -16.78 -0.07
C ARG A 251 9.57 -16.71 -0.63
N GLY A 252 9.06 -15.53 -0.98
CA GLY A 252 7.66 -15.33 -1.40
C GLY A 252 6.64 -15.57 -0.27
N LEU A 253 7.03 -15.38 0.98
CA LEU A 253 6.24 -15.59 2.20
C LEU A 253 5.82 -14.25 2.83
N MET A 254 4.97 -14.34 3.86
CA MET A 254 4.60 -13.19 4.70
C MET A 254 5.21 -13.34 6.10
N ALA A 255 5.76 -12.24 6.63
CA ALA A 255 6.11 -12.11 8.04
C ALA A 255 4.83 -11.81 8.84
N VAL A 256 4.25 -12.80 9.50
CA VAL A 256 2.99 -12.68 10.26
C VAL A 256 3.22 -12.81 11.76
N MET A 257 2.60 -11.91 12.51
CA MET A 257 2.58 -11.91 13.96
C MET A 257 1.23 -12.44 14.47
N PRO A 258 1.23 -13.25 15.55
CA PRO A 258 0.00 -13.83 16.10
C PRO A 258 -0.88 -12.76 16.78
N PRO A 259 -2.18 -13.02 16.96
CA PRO A 259 -3.13 -12.06 17.52
C PRO A 259 -2.84 -11.66 18.97
N ASN A 260 -2.06 -12.44 19.70
CA ASN A 260 -1.63 -12.13 21.07
C ASN A 260 -0.25 -11.44 21.13
N SER A 261 0.36 -11.08 19.99
CA SER A 261 1.60 -10.30 19.97
C SER A 261 1.35 -8.87 20.44
N SER A 262 2.37 -8.23 21.03
CA SER A 262 2.30 -6.82 21.42
C SER A 262 1.97 -5.91 20.24
N ALA A 263 2.49 -6.21 19.05
CA ALA A 263 2.21 -5.48 17.81
C ALA A 263 0.73 -5.62 17.39
N ALA A 264 0.16 -6.83 17.38
CA ALA A 264 -1.25 -7.03 17.06
C ALA A 264 -2.18 -6.34 18.07
N LEU A 265 -1.87 -6.42 19.36
CA LEU A 265 -2.66 -5.75 20.41
C LEU A 265 -2.62 -4.23 20.29
N GLN A 266 -1.47 -3.65 19.91
CA GLN A 266 -1.36 -2.22 19.58
C GLN A 266 -2.20 -1.87 18.35
N ALA A 267 -2.01 -2.62 17.25
CA ALA A 267 -2.70 -2.39 15.98
C ALA A 267 -4.23 -2.39 16.12
N PHE A 268 -4.75 -3.33 16.89
CA PHE A 268 -6.19 -3.49 17.09
C PHE A 268 -6.73 -2.80 18.34
N ALA A 269 -5.96 -1.97 19.06
CA ALA A 269 -6.35 -1.41 20.36
C ALA A 269 -7.70 -0.65 20.34
N GLY A 270 -8.05 -0.02 19.22
CA GLY A 270 -9.35 0.65 19.02
C GLY A 270 -10.51 -0.29 18.72
N GLN A 271 -10.23 -1.54 18.34
CA GLN A 271 -11.19 -2.54 17.85
C GLN A 271 -11.50 -3.65 18.86
N ILE A 272 -10.68 -3.81 19.91
CA ILE A 272 -10.86 -4.83 20.96
C ILE A 272 -11.19 -4.22 22.33
N GLU A 273 -11.76 -5.04 23.21
CA GLU A 273 -12.07 -4.61 24.58
C GLU A 273 -10.78 -4.29 25.35
N PRO A 274 -10.77 -3.23 26.18
CA PRO A 274 -9.62 -2.93 27.04
C PRO A 274 -9.23 -4.14 27.89
N GLY A 275 -7.94 -4.47 27.91
CA GLY A 275 -7.40 -5.60 28.69
C GLY A 275 -7.54 -6.97 28.04
N ARG A 276 -8.09 -7.08 26.81
CA ARG A 276 -7.98 -8.33 26.05
C ARG A 276 -6.51 -8.70 25.82
N ARG A 277 -6.21 -9.99 25.93
CA ARG A 277 -4.88 -10.57 25.67
C ARG A 277 -4.72 -11.10 24.24
N THR A 278 -5.71 -10.86 23.39
CA THR A 278 -5.72 -11.26 21.98
C THR A 278 -6.52 -10.25 21.15
N ALA A 279 -6.01 -9.96 19.96
CA ALA A 279 -6.67 -9.17 18.93
C ALA A 279 -7.77 -9.96 18.20
N ALA A 280 -7.78 -11.29 18.30
CA ALA A 280 -8.77 -12.13 17.64
C ALA A 280 -10.15 -12.05 18.32
N GLY A 281 -11.21 -12.20 17.53
CA GLY A 281 -12.62 -12.24 17.96
C GLY A 281 -13.43 -11.02 17.53
N ALA A 282 -14.65 -10.91 18.04
CA ALA A 282 -15.58 -9.85 17.64
C ALA A 282 -15.06 -8.45 17.98
N LEU A 283 -15.37 -7.50 17.11
CA LEU A 283 -15.12 -6.07 17.30
C LEU A 283 -15.92 -5.52 18.48
N VAL A 284 -15.37 -4.53 19.17
CA VAL A 284 -16.13 -3.78 20.17
C VAL A 284 -17.24 -2.99 19.49
N THR A 285 -18.48 -3.23 19.88
CA THR A 285 -19.60 -2.37 19.55
C THR A 285 -19.56 -1.14 20.44
N ARG A 286 -18.69 -0.17 20.11
CA ARG A 286 -18.83 1.17 20.72
C ARG A 286 -20.10 1.79 20.14
N GLY A 287 -21.22 1.60 20.85
CA GLY A 287 -22.43 2.40 20.61
C GLY A 287 -22.02 3.86 20.58
N ALA A 288 -22.46 4.59 19.55
CA ALA A 288 -22.14 5.98 19.32
C ALA A 288 -22.24 6.80 20.62
N ARG A 289 -21.11 7.04 21.30
CA ARG A 289 -21.07 8.06 22.34
C ARG A 289 -21.08 9.39 21.60
N ALA A 290 -22.30 9.91 21.50
CA ALA A 290 -22.67 11.20 21.00
C ALA A 290 -21.65 12.28 21.41
N ASN A 291 -21.07 12.92 20.41
CA ASN A 291 -20.70 14.32 20.52
C ASN A 291 -21.97 15.11 20.92
N GLY A 292 -21.91 15.83 22.04
CA GLY A 292 -22.79 16.97 22.27
C GLY A 292 -23.70 16.89 23.49
N ALA A 293 -23.17 17.10 24.69
CA ALA A 293 -23.88 17.81 25.74
C ALA A 293 -22.87 18.48 26.68
N ARG A 294 -22.49 19.73 26.39
CA ARG A 294 -21.92 20.61 27.42
C ARG A 294 -23.02 20.87 28.46
N PRO A 295 -22.74 20.79 29.78
CA PRO A 295 -23.69 21.28 30.76
C PRO A 295 -23.81 22.79 30.59
N ARG A 296 -25.04 23.29 30.40
CA ARG A 296 -25.32 24.71 30.60
C ARG A 296 -25.19 24.98 32.09
N ALA A 297 -24.20 25.78 32.46
CA ALA A 297 -24.16 26.43 33.75
C ALA A 297 -25.37 27.38 33.87
N ARG A 298 -26.10 27.26 34.98
CA ARG A 298 -26.88 28.33 35.60
C ARG A 298 -26.36 28.47 37.02
#